data_AF-D7VLZ7-F1
#
_entry.id   AF-D7VLZ7-F1
#
_cell.length_a   1.000
_cell.length_b   1.000
_cell.length_c   1.000
_cell.angle_alpha   90.00
_cell.angle_beta   90.00
_cell.angle_gamma   90.00
#
_symmetry.space_group_name_H-M   'P 1'
#
loop_
_entity.id
_entity.type
_entity.pdbx_description
1 polymer ?
#
loop_
_entity_poly.entity_id
_entity_poly.type
_entity_poly.pdbx_seq_one_letter_code
_entity_poly.pdbx_strand_id
1 'polypeptide(L)'
;MPIRYINRTLLFVFLLSTILIGFQNPTLAQDFPFSTQLKDTTIADPYLRKIKPDSLRLPDYMDTLYASKKNFWRAATEWTLTQAFPASFNYFVRKDPYSHITFKNFIDHQRLSAWKWDDNEFMTNQISHPYHGQLYFNSFRSNGYSFTTSSLATLAGSYIWETGGETQAPSINDLVNTTYGGIVLGEMTHRIANNILAKPAYGFQKQANEVVAFLVNPINGLNRLLDGKWGKYEKRNLTDSSVITAEVDMGIRRFDTKVSNLLEKGKNAAYGRLRIIYSAGDSEYKKPFEEFYVNLELGSDDSSFVNSVNAYGVLYGEPLLIRLPGKHYGTITANYDFIYNEAFFYGGQSLNYNVLSTFNLGRKNKLKTAMGMGFVLLSAIPDPHLLYGASRNYNYGSGFSVKFDSELNLFGRLRIGVGYNGAYSYTWEKSGNASTYYLHAFSGNFGFRFYKDLSLNLNSGYYRLEGEFRDYPDLDKTYPFARISLGYNIRF
;
A
#
# COMPACT_ATOMS: atom_id res chain seq x y z
N MET A 1 46.91 22.42 4.79
CA MET A 1 45.97 23.41 5.38
C MET A 1 44.78 22.66 5.95
N PRO A 2 44.23 23.04 7.13
CA PRO A 2 43.12 22.33 7.74
C PRO A 2 41.78 22.77 7.13
N ILE A 3 40.92 21.80 6.80
CA ILE A 3 39.52 22.06 6.42
C ILE A 3 38.80 22.54 7.68
N ARG A 4 38.52 23.85 7.75
CA ARG A 4 37.84 24.47 8.88
C ARG A 4 36.37 24.02 8.95
N TYR A 5 35.94 23.72 10.16
CA TYR A 5 34.57 23.49 10.61
C TYR A 5 33.48 24.14 9.72
N ILE A 6 32.63 23.31 9.13
CA ILE A 6 31.31 23.75 8.66
C ILE A 6 30.55 24.27 9.88
N ASN A 7 30.29 25.58 9.89
CA ASN A 7 29.68 26.24 11.03
C ASN A 7 28.25 25.71 11.23
N ARG A 8 27.95 25.13 12.40
CA ARG A 8 26.63 24.53 12.68
C ARG A 8 25.49 25.54 12.52
N THR A 9 25.76 26.82 12.75
CA THR A 9 24.82 27.92 12.52
C THR A 9 24.46 28.08 11.03
N LEU A 10 25.41 27.89 10.10
CA LEU A 10 25.12 27.96 8.66
C LEU A 10 24.26 26.78 8.20
N LEU A 11 24.51 25.57 8.71
CA LEU A 11 23.67 24.41 8.40
C LEU A 11 22.25 24.58 8.97
N PHE A 12 22.13 25.14 10.17
CA PHE A 12 20.84 25.44 10.81
C PHE A 12 20.09 26.56 10.10
N VAL A 13 20.76 27.62 9.66
CA VAL A 13 20.17 28.70 8.85
C VAL A 13 19.78 28.21 7.47
N PHE A 14 20.55 27.33 6.83
CA PHE A 14 20.18 26.72 5.55
C PHE A 14 18.92 25.86 5.69
N LEU A 15 18.83 25.03 6.74
CA LEU A 15 17.61 24.30 7.11
C LEU A 15 16.44 25.23 7.43
N LEU A 16 16.66 26.34 8.15
CA LEU A 16 15.60 27.32 8.43
C LEU A 16 15.13 28.03 7.16
N SER A 17 16.03 28.32 6.22
CA SER A 17 15.69 28.95 4.94
C SER A 17 14.95 28.00 3.99
N THR A 18 15.28 26.70 3.96
CA THR A 18 14.46 25.74 3.20
C THR A 18 13.09 25.51 3.84
N ILE A 19 12.99 25.57 5.17
CA ILE A 19 11.69 25.58 5.87
C ILE A 19 10.89 26.85 5.52
N LEU A 20 11.50 28.04 5.56
CA LEU A 20 10.83 29.32 5.30
C LEU A 20 10.45 29.53 3.82
N ILE A 21 11.27 29.07 2.88
CA ILE A 21 10.92 29.08 1.45
C ILE A 21 9.79 28.07 1.16
N GLY A 22 9.76 26.95 1.89
CA GLY A 22 8.65 25.99 1.89
C GLY A 22 7.31 26.53 2.45
N PHE A 23 7.30 27.70 3.10
CA PHE A 23 6.07 28.36 3.58
C PHE A 23 5.45 29.34 2.56
N GLN A 24 6.10 29.65 1.44
CA GLN A 24 5.56 30.60 0.45
C GLN A 24 4.81 29.94 -0.72
N ASN A 25 4.90 28.61 -0.88
CA ASN A 25 4.07 27.84 -1.81
C ASN A 25 3.53 26.59 -1.10
N PRO A 26 2.20 26.40 -0.96
CA PRO A 26 1.64 25.21 -0.32
C PRO A 26 1.85 23.99 -1.22
N THR A 27 2.19 22.82 -0.63
CA THR A 27 2.63 21.63 -1.39
C THR A 27 2.31 20.32 -0.58
N LEU A 28 1.59 19.29 -1.11
CA LEU A 28 1.32 17.93 -0.47
C LEU A 28 1.27 16.77 -1.47
N ALA A 29 1.38 15.54 -0.95
CA ALA A 29 1.31 14.16 -1.46
C ALA A 29 1.03 13.17 -0.31
N GLN A 30 1.08 11.88 -0.66
CA GLN A 30 1.22 10.71 0.20
C GLN A 30 2.45 10.73 1.12
N ASP A 31 2.28 10.19 2.32
CA ASP A 31 3.39 9.74 3.18
C ASP A 31 4.01 8.46 2.58
N PHE A 32 5.34 8.45 2.36
CA PHE A 32 6.09 7.22 2.12
C PHE A 32 6.55 6.62 3.47
N PRO A 33 6.65 5.29 3.62
CA PRO A 33 7.01 4.70 4.89
C PRO A 33 8.45 5.00 5.29
N PHE A 34 8.56 5.75 6.36
CA PHE A 34 9.53 5.41 7.38
C PHE A 34 8.95 4.47 8.41
N SER A 35 9.81 3.64 8.99
CA SER A 35 9.53 2.78 10.14
C SER A 35 9.16 3.62 11.38
N THR A 36 7.90 4.04 11.53
CA THR A 36 7.38 4.93 12.59
C THR A 36 7.34 4.28 13.98
N GLN A 37 8.44 3.68 14.41
CA GLN A 37 8.68 3.39 15.82
C GLN A 37 8.97 4.70 16.58
N LEU A 38 7.91 5.38 16.99
CA LEU A 38 7.94 6.31 18.13
C LEU A 38 8.11 5.56 19.48
N LYS A 39 8.36 4.25 19.47
CA LYS A 39 8.86 3.45 20.61
C LYS A 39 10.19 2.78 20.26
N ASP A 40 11.23 3.55 20.54
CA ASP A 40 12.55 3.14 21.01
C ASP A 40 12.69 1.62 21.33
N THR A 41 13.39 0.87 20.48
CA THR A 41 13.89 -0.49 20.77
C THR A 41 15.25 -0.49 21.49
N THR A 42 15.81 0.69 21.80
CA THR A 42 16.99 0.84 22.65
C THR A 42 16.66 1.17 24.11
N ILE A 43 15.38 1.33 24.47
CA ILE A 43 14.91 0.99 25.82
C ILE A 43 14.73 -0.52 25.86
N ALA A 44 15.75 -1.20 26.38
CA ALA A 44 15.63 -2.59 26.79
C ALA A 44 14.50 -2.69 27.81
N ASP A 45 13.47 -3.47 27.50
CA ASP A 45 12.53 -3.94 28.51
C ASP A 45 13.34 -4.65 29.61
N PRO A 46 13.27 -4.22 30.88
CA PRO A 46 13.99 -4.87 31.97
C PRO A 46 13.68 -6.37 32.08
N TYR A 47 12.50 -6.81 31.63
CA TYR A 47 12.07 -8.20 31.63
C TYR A 47 12.65 -9.04 30.48
N LEU A 48 13.19 -8.42 29.42
CA LEU A 48 13.90 -9.13 28.34
C LEU A 48 15.39 -9.37 28.66
N ARG A 49 15.95 -8.76 29.71
CA ARG A 49 17.39 -8.80 30.00
C ARG A 49 17.79 -9.76 31.13
N LYS A 50 17.43 -11.05 30.97
CA LYS A 50 18.12 -12.14 31.72
C LYS A 50 18.11 -13.54 31.09
N ILE A 51 18.03 -13.65 29.78
CA ILE A 51 18.47 -14.87 29.09
C ILE A 51 19.99 -14.79 28.95
N LYS A 52 20.72 -15.62 29.72
CA LYS A 52 22.15 -15.86 29.47
C LYS A 52 22.30 -16.41 28.04
N PRO A 53 23.42 -16.18 27.35
CA PRO A 53 23.72 -16.92 26.12
C PRO A 53 23.97 -18.39 26.48
N ASP A 54 22.87 -19.14 26.61
CA ASP A 54 22.92 -20.59 26.70
C ASP A 54 23.32 -21.14 25.33
N SER A 55 24.05 -22.25 25.29
CA SER A 55 24.79 -22.70 24.10
C SER A 55 23.90 -23.30 22.99
N LEU A 56 22.59 -23.19 23.14
CA LEU A 56 21.62 -23.38 22.08
C LEU A 56 21.69 -22.19 21.11
N ARG A 57 22.26 -22.43 19.92
CA ARG A 57 21.96 -21.61 18.74
C ARG A 57 20.44 -21.43 18.69
N LEU A 58 19.95 -20.19 18.83
CA LEU A 58 18.60 -19.88 18.36
C LEU A 58 18.57 -20.31 16.89
N PRO A 59 17.64 -21.18 16.48
CA PRO A 59 17.62 -21.71 15.12
C PRO A 59 17.52 -20.54 14.14
N ASP A 60 18.22 -20.66 13.01
CA ASP A 60 18.18 -19.68 11.92
C ASP A 60 16.74 -19.27 11.65
N TYR A 61 16.50 -17.97 11.41
CA TYR A 61 15.18 -17.36 11.21
C TYR A 61 14.24 -18.24 10.37
N MET A 62 13.44 -19.04 11.07
CA MET A 62 12.44 -19.89 10.45
C MET A 62 11.20 -19.05 10.21
N ASP A 63 11.14 -18.46 9.02
CA ASP A 63 9.90 -17.94 8.46
C ASP A 63 8.87 -19.08 8.46
N THR A 64 7.96 -19.03 9.44
CA THR A 64 6.95 -20.06 9.70
C THR A 64 5.94 -20.15 8.55
N LEU A 65 5.97 -19.22 7.60
CA LEU A 65 5.11 -19.17 6.41
C LEU A 65 5.55 -20.14 5.29
N TYR A 66 6.69 -20.84 5.41
CA TYR A 66 7.26 -21.65 4.31
C TYR A 66 7.35 -23.17 4.53
N ALA A 67 7.54 -23.67 5.75
CA ALA A 67 7.63 -25.12 6.01
C ALA A 67 6.26 -25.83 6.10
N SER A 68 5.22 -25.32 5.42
CA SER A 68 3.85 -25.84 5.54
C SER A 68 3.62 -27.02 4.59
N LYS A 69 2.70 -27.93 4.93
CA LYS A 69 2.30 -29.01 4.03
C LYS A 69 1.57 -28.40 2.83
N LYS A 70 2.10 -28.64 1.63
CA LYS A 70 1.46 -28.21 0.37
C LYS A 70 0.20 -29.03 0.11
N ASN A 71 -0.95 -28.36 0.01
CA ASN A 71 -2.23 -29.02 -0.27
C ASN A 71 -2.74 -28.61 -1.67
N PHE A 72 -2.19 -29.21 -2.73
CA PHE A 72 -2.50 -28.83 -4.11
C PHE A 72 -4.00 -28.84 -4.44
N TRP A 73 -4.67 -29.98 -4.22
CA TRP A 73 -6.08 -30.14 -4.58
C TRP A 73 -6.97 -29.10 -3.91
N ARG A 74 -6.70 -28.83 -2.64
CA ARG A 74 -7.39 -27.81 -1.87
C ARG A 74 -7.14 -26.39 -2.40
N ALA A 75 -5.87 -26.04 -2.66
CA ALA A 75 -5.51 -24.75 -3.24
C ALA A 75 -6.20 -24.53 -4.60
N ALA A 76 -6.19 -25.55 -5.46
CA ALA A 76 -6.85 -25.54 -6.76
C ALA A 76 -8.38 -25.45 -6.63
N THR A 77 -9.00 -26.16 -5.68
CA THR A 77 -10.44 -26.04 -5.39
C THR A 77 -10.80 -24.64 -4.91
N GLU A 78 -10.10 -24.06 -3.94
CA GLU A 78 -10.33 -22.69 -3.46
C GLU A 78 -10.16 -21.65 -4.58
N TRP A 79 -9.10 -21.78 -5.38
CA TRP A 79 -8.81 -20.93 -6.54
C TRP A 79 -9.87 -21.06 -7.66
N THR A 80 -10.50 -22.24 -7.78
CA THR A 80 -11.59 -22.46 -8.75
C THR A 80 -12.90 -21.89 -8.22
N LEU A 81 -13.20 -22.10 -6.93
CA LEU A 81 -14.44 -21.61 -6.29
C LEU A 81 -14.49 -20.08 -6.18
N THR A 82 -13.34 -19.43 -6.00
CA THR A 82 -13.26 -17.96 -5.99
C THR A 82 -13.72 -17.33 -7.31
N GLN A 83 -13.55 -18.04 -8.43
CA GLN A 83 -14.07 -17.66 -9.76
C GLN A 83 -15.50 -18.18 -9.99
N ALA A 84 -15.71 -19.48 -9.77
CA ALA A 84 -16.97 -20.15 -10.06
C ALA A 84 -18.14 -19.59 -9.24
N PHE A 85 -17.92 -19.09 -8.02
CA PHE A 85 -18.98 -18.53 -7.20
C PHE A 85 -19.51 -17.18 -7.74
N PRO A 86 -18.68 -16.13 -7.99
CA PRO A 86 -19.15 -14.92 -8.67
C PRO A 86 -19.73 -15.18 -10.06
N ALA A 87 -19.11 -16.02 -10.89
CA ALA A 87 -19.66 -16.37 -12.20
C ALA A 87 -21.06 -17.01 -12.10
N SER A 88 -21.23 -17.96 -11.16
CA SER A 88 -22.53 -18.58 -10.88
C SER A 88 -23.55 -17.57 -10.34
N PHE A 89 -23.14 -16.65 -9.46
CA PHE A 89 -24.02 -15.62 -8.93
C PHE A 89 -24.49 -14.66 -10.04
N ASN A 90 -23.57 -14.24 -10.91
CA ASN A 90 -23.87 -13.36 -12.03
C ASN A 90 -24.80 -14.04 -13.05
N TYR A 91 -24.65 -15.35 -13.29
CA TYR A 91 -25.50 -16.13 -14.19
C TYR A 91 -26.88 -16.46 -13.61
N PHE A 92 -26.94 -17.07 -12.42
CA PHE A 92 -28.20 -17.57 -11.86
C PHE A 92 -29.01 -16.50 -11.12
N VAL A 93 -28.36 -15.55 -10.44
CA VAL A 93 -29.02 -14.55 -9.58
C VAL A 93 -29.20 -13.23 -10.29
N ARG A 94 -28.11 -12.61 -10.76
CA ARG A 94 -28.18 -11.32 -11.48
C ARG A 94 -28.69 -11.47 -12.92
N LYS A 95 -28.40 -12.60 -13.56
CA LYS A 95 -28.67 -12.90 -14.97
C LYS A 95 -28.00 -11.89 -15.92
N ASP A 96 -26.81 -11.42 -15.54
CA ASP A 96 -26.11 -10.41 -16.33
C ASP A 96 -25.70 -10.98 -17.71
N PRO A 97 -25.84 -10.23 -18.82
CA PRO A 97 -25.51 -10.74 -20.16
C PRO A 97 -24.07 -11.26 -20.30
N TYR A 98 -23.10 -10.63 -19.63
CA TYR A 98 -21.69 -11.02 -19.70
C TYR A 98 -21.39 -12.40 -19.10
N SER A 99 -22.27 -12.92 -18.23
CA SER A 99 -22.10 -14.21 -17.56
C SER A 99 -22.53 -15.42 -18.39
N HIS A 100 -23.13 -15.22 -19.57
CA HIS A 100 -23.64 -16.30 -20.44
C HIS A 100 -22.52 -16.92 -21.31
N ILE A 101 -21.47 -17.40 -20.64
CA ILE A 101 -20.20 -17.85 -21.22
C ILE A 101 -20.39 -19.08 -22.12
N THR A 102 -19.68 -19.10 -23.25
CA THR A 102 -19.54 -20.30 -24.09
C THR A 102 -18.07 -20.63 -24.33
N PHE A 103 -17.76 -21.89 -24.65
CA PHE A 103 -16.39 -22.27 -25.03
C PHE A 103 -15.85 -21.50 -26.25
N LYS A 104 -16.75 -20.98 -27.11
CA LYS A 104 -16.37 -20.12 -28.24
C LYS A 104 -15.75 -18.80 -27.77
N ASN A 105 -16.27 -18.19 -26.69
CA ASN A 105 -15.69 -16.97 -26.10
C ASN A 105 -14.21 -17.21 -25.75
N PHE A 106 -13.93 -18.30 -25.02
CA PHE A 106 -12.56 -18.67 -24.66
C PHE A 106 -11.62 -18.77 -25.87
N ILE A 107 -12.04 -19.45 -26.93
CA ILE A 107 -11.23 -19.59 -28.15
C ILE A 107 -11.03 -18.24 -28.87
N ASP A 108 -12.06 -17.39 -28.95
CA ASP A 108 -11.94 -16.07 -29.57
C ASP A 108 -11.04 -15.12 -28.76
N HIS A 109 -11.08 -15.20 -27.44
CA HIS A 109 -10.32 -14.34 -26.51
C HIS A 109 -8.81 -14.65 -26.49
N GLN A 110 -8.38 -15.79 -27.05
CA GLN A 110 -6.95 -16.09 -27.24
C GLN A 110 -6.28 -15.17 -28.29
N ARG A 111 -7.05 -14.45 -29.11
CA ARG A 111 -6.53 -13.51 -30.11
C ARG A 111 -6.18 -12.18 -29.43
N LEU A 112 -4.92 -11.74 -29.53
CA LEU A 112 -4.49 -10.44 -28.96
C LEU A 112 -5.33 -9.24 -29.47
N SER A 113 -5.89 -9.31 -30.68
CA SER A 113 -6.79 -8.27 -31.21
C SER A 113 -8.16 -8.18 -30.51
N ALA A 114 -8.56 -9.23 -29.78
CA ALA A 114 -9.76 -9.23 -28.95
C ALA A 114 -9.59 -8.37 -27.69
N TRP A 115 -8.37 -8.24 -27.17
CA TRP A 115 -8.09 -7.54 -25.91
C TRP A 115 -8.36 -6.03 -26.01
N LYS A 116 -8.86 -5.45 -24.91
CA LYS A 116 -9.28 -4.04 -24.81
C LYS A 116 -8.85 -3.41 -23.48
N TRP A 117 -9.04 -2.10 -23.37
CA TRP A 117 -9.06 -1.38 -22.10
C TRP A 117 -10.50 -1.30 -21.62
N ASP A 118 -10.77 -1.91 -20.46
CA ASP A 118 -12.13 -2.10 -19.92
C ASP A 118 -12.80 -0.80 -19.48
N ASP A 119 -14.12 -0.72 -19.67
CA ASP A 119 -14.95 0.47 -19.52
C ASP A 119 -15.75 0.57 -18.20
N ASN A 120 -15.45 -0.28 -17.21
CA ASN A 120 -16.08 -0.25 -15.89
C ASN A 120 -15.68 0.97 -15.03
N GLU A 121 -16.48 1.17 -13.99
CA GLU A 121 -16.25 2.16 -12.94
C GLU A 121 -14.89 2.01 -12.25
N PHE A 122 -14.33 3.14 -11.82
CA PHE A 122 -13.00 3.23 -11.22
C PHE A 122 -12.81 2.31 -10.00
N MET A 123 -13.84 2.21 -9.15
CA MET A 123 -13.83 1.33 -7.96
C MET A 123 -13.72 -0.15 -8.34
N THR A 124 -14.38 -0.59 -9.40
CA THR A 124 -14.31 -1.98 -9.87
C THR A 124 -12.88 -2.31 -10.27
N ASN A 125 -12.31 -1.50 -11.16
CA ASN A 125 -11.01 -1.80 -11.77
C ASN A 125 -9.86 -1.60 -10.79
N GLN A 126 -9.94 -0.61 -9.90
CA GLN A 126 -8.86 -0.30 -8.97
C GLN A 126 -8.99 -0.91 -7.57
N ILE A 127 -10.16 -1.42 -7.15
CA ILE A 127 -10.34 -2.11 -5.85
C ILE A 127 -10.87 -3.53 -6.00
N SER A 128 -11.97 -3.75 -6.75
CA SER A 128 -12.59 -5.08 -6.85
C SER A 128 -11.67 -6.11 -7.52
N HIS A 129 -10.98 -5.73 -8.60
CA HIS A 129 -10.02 -6.62 -9.29
C HIS A 129 -8.80 -6.98 -8.41
N PRO A 130 -8.07 -6.03 -7.79
CA PRO A 130 -7.02 -6.35 -6.81
C PRO A 130 -7.54 -7.18 -5.61
N TYR A 131 -8.75 -6.90 -5.12
CA TYR A 131 -9.35 -7.70 -4.06
C TYR A 131 -9.66 -9.13 -4.51
N HIS A 132 -10.15 -9.34 -5.72
CA HIS A 132 -10.37 -10.69 -6.25
C HIS A 132 -9.03 -11.43 -6.42
N GLY A 133 -8.03 -10.75 -6.99
CA GLY A 133 -6.68 -11.29 -7.16
C GLY A 133 -6.03 -11.76 -5.85
N GLN A 134 -6.24 -11.04 -4.74
CA GLN A 134 -5.71 -11.49 -3.44
C GLN A 134 -6.32 -12.82 -2.97
N LEU A 135 -7.51 -13.19 -3.46
CA LEU A 135 -8.13 -14.49 -3.17
C LEU A 135 -7.40 -15.61 -3.94
N TYR A 136 -7.15 -15.42 -5.25
CA TYR A 136 -6.34 -16.37 -6.04
C TYR A 136 -4.96 -16.60 -5.43
N PHE A 137 -4.31 -15.51 -5.02
CA PHE A 137 -3.02 -15.54 -4.33
C PHE A 137 -3.12 -16.38 -3.05
N ASN A 138 -4.11 -16.08 -2.20
CA ASN A 138 -4.26 -16.71 -0.91
C ASN A 138 -4.75 -18.15 -0.93
N SER A 139 -5.45 -18.60 -1.99
CA SER A 139 -5.78 -20.01 -2.21
C SER A 139 -4.52 -20.88 -2.29
N PHE A 140 -3.45 -20.38 -2.91
CA PHE A 140 -2.16 -21.06 -2.92
C PHE A 140 -1.31 -20.72 -1.69
N ARG A 141 -1.18 -19.44 -1.33
CA ARG A 141 -0.30 -18.99 -0.24
C ARG A 141 -0.68 -19.61 1.11
N SER A 142 -1.97 -19.64 1.43
CA SER A 142 -2.49 -20.23 2.69
C SER A 142 -2.41 -21.76 2.71
N ASN A 143 -2.23 -22.39 1.54
CA ASN A 143 -2.02 -23.84 1.38
C ASN A 143 -0.53 -24.22 1.25
N GLY A 144 0.39 -23.37 1.71
CA GLY A 144 1.82 -23.67 1.86
C GLY A 144 2.67 -23.47 0.61
N TYR A 145 2.17 -22.75 -0.39
CA TYR A 145 2.96 -22.35 -1.56
C TYR A 145 3.78 -21.10 -1.29
N SER A 146 4.85 -20.93 -2.08
CA SER A 146 5.71 -19.75 -2.02
C SER A 146 5.02 -18.51 -2.57
N PHE A 147 5.57 -17.33 -2.26
CA PHE A 147 5.20 -16.08 -2.92
C PHE A 147 5.14 -16.25 -4.46
N THR A 148 6.22 -16.72 -5.08
CA THR A 148 6.30 -16.89 -6.55
C THR A 148 5.25 -17.83 -7.13
N THR A 149 5.01 -19.00 -6.53
CA THR A 149 3.98 -19.92 -7.07
C THR A 149 2.57 -19.36 -6.85
N SER A 150 2.33 -18.64 -5.75
CA SER A 150 1.05 -17.97 -5.49
C SER A 150 0.83 -16.80 -6.46
N SER A 151 1.89 -16.06 -6.83
CA SER A 151 1.85 -15.03 -7.88
C SER A 151 1.50 -15.60 -9.25
N LEU A 152 2.10 -16.73 -9.64
CA LEU A 152 1.76 -17.41 -10.89
C LEU A 152 0.32 -17.93 -10.89
N ALA A 153 -0.20 -18.42 -9.76
CA ALA A 153 -1.60 -18.80 -9.63
C ALA A 153 -2.55 -17.59 -9.72
N THR A 154 -2.12 -16.41 -9.26
CA THR A 154 -2.89 -15.16 -9.39
C THR A 154 -2.99 -14.72 -10.85
N LEU A 155 -1.85 -14.72 -11.57
CA LEU A 155 -1.82 -14.45 -13.01
C LEU A 155 -2.69 -15.44 -13.81
N ALA A 156 -2.58 -16.74 -13.50
CA ALA A 156 -3.40 -17.76 -14.14
C ALA A 156 -4.90 -17.58 -13.85
N GLY A 157 -5.27 -17.19 -12.62
CA GLY A 157 -6.66 -16.90 -12.25
C GLY A 157 -7.23 -15.72 -13.01
N SER A 158 -6.47 -14.62 -13.07
CA SER A 158 -6.87 -13.46 -13.84
C SER A 158 -6.98 -13.78 -15.34
N TYR A 159 -6.00 -14.45 -15.93
CA TYR A 159 -6.04 -14.86 -17.34
C TYR A 159 -7.26 -15.73 -17.67
N ILE A 160 -7.60 -16.68 -16.80
CA ILE A 160 -8.74 -17.59 -16.99
C ILE A 160 -10.07 -16.86 -16.81
N TRP A 161 -10.15 -15.88 -15.91
CA TRP A 161 -11.29 -14.96 -15.80
C TRP A 161 -11.48 -14.14 -17.09
N GLU A 162 -10.46 -13.39 -17.51
CA GLU A 162 -10.55 -12.52 -18.70
C GLU A 162 -10.88 -13.32 -19.98
N THR A 163 -10.28 -14.49 -20.13
CA THR A 163 -10.48 -15.29 -21.35
C THR A 163 -11.71 -16.19 -21.31
N GLY A 164 -12.15 -16.68 -20.14
CA GLY A 164 -13.18 -17.72 -20.03
C GLY A 164 -14.18 -17.56 -18.89
N GLY A 165 -14.12 -16.47 -18.12
CA GLY A 165 -15.08 -16.11 -17.06
C GLY A 165 -16.19 -15.17 -17.53
N GLU A 166 -16.07 -14.56 -18.70
CA GLU A 166 -17.02 -13.56 -19.22
C GLU A 166 -17.18 -13.66 -20.76
N THR A 167 -18.25 -13.07 -21.30
CA THR A 167 -18.47 -12.93 -22.75
C THR A 167 -17.98 -11.59 -23.33
N GLN A 168 -17.63 -10.64 -22.46
CA GLN A 168 -17.03 -9.36 -22.83
C GLN A 168 -15.58 -9.53 -23.31
N ALA A 169 -15.03 -8.51 -23.95
CA ALA A 169 -13.66 -8.54 -24.45
C ALA A 169 -12.65 -8.58 -23.27
N PRO A 170 -11.61 -9.44 -23.32
CA PRO A 170 -10.64 -9.56 -22.22
C PRO A 170 -9.88 -8.24 -21.99
N SER A 171 -9.70 -7.89 -20.71
CA SER A 171 -9.19 -6.60 -20.28
C SER A 171 -7.69 -6.60 -19.99
N ILE A 172 -6.96 -5.71 -20.66
CA ILE A 172 -5.52 -5.52 -20.44
C ILE A 172 -5.26 -4.95 -19.05
N ASN A 173 -6.06 -3.96 -18.63
CA ASN A 173 -5.92 -3.37 -17.30
C ASN A 173 -6.28 -4.37 -16.21
N ASP A 174 -7.32 -5.19 -16.38
CA ASP A 174 -7.78 -6.07 -15.29
C ASP A 174 -6.94 -7.33 -15.15
N LEU A 175 -6.30 -7.78 -16.23
CA LEU A 175 -5.16 -8.70 -16.14
C LEU A 175 -4.06 -8.16 -15.20
N VAL A 176 -3.73 -6.86 -15.31
CA VAL A 176 -2.72 -6.23 -14.45
C VAL A 176 -3.24 -5.95 -13.04
N ASN A 177 -4.42 -5.34 -12.89
CA ASN A 177 -5.03 -5.00 -11.60
C ASN A 177 -5.23 -6.24 -10.73
N THR A 178 -5.84 -7.29 -11.30
CA THR A 178 -6.08 -8.56 -10.60
C THR A 178 -4.77 -9.29 -10.31
N THR A 179 -3.80 -9.28 -11.24
CA THR A 179 -2.52 -9.96 -10.99
C THR A 179 -1.65 -9.21 -10.00
N TYR A 180 -1.20 -8.00 -10.34
CA TYR A 180 -0.19 -7.27 -9.58
C TYR A 180 -0.77 -6.74 -8.27
N GLY A 181 -1.92 -6.04 -8.32
CA GLY A 181 -2.64 -5.60 -7.13
C GLY A 181 -3.02 -6.78 -6.23
N GLY A 182 -3.47 -7.90 -6.81
CA GLY A 182 -3.77 -9.12 -6.08
C GLY A 182 -2.57 -9.75 -5.37
N ILE A 183 -1.39 -9.74 -5.98
CA ILE A 183 -0.13 -10.19 -5.35
C ILE A 183 0.25 -9.28 -4.18
N VAL A 184 0.21 -7.95 -4.39
CA VAL A 184 0.60 -6.97 -3.37
C VAL A 184 -0.32 -7.05 -2.16
N LEU A 185 -1.64 -6.99 -2.37
CA LEU A 185 -2.62 -7.11 -1.29
C LEU A 185 -2.58 -8.51 -0.66
N GLY A 186 -2.44 -9.57 -1.47
CA GLY A 186 -2.47 -10.96 -1.02
C GLY A 186 -1.34 -11.36 -0.09
N GLU A 187 -0.09 -10.96 -0.36
CA GLU A 187 1.03 -11.25 0.55
C GLU A 187 0.93 -10.42 1.84
N MET A 188 0.44 -9.18 1.75
CA MET A 188 0.23 -8.34 2.93
C MET A 188 -0.87 -8.89 3.84
N THR A 189 -2.04 -9.26 3.30
CA THR A 189 -3.13 -9.86 4.08
C THR A 189 -2.74 -11.22 4.66
N HIS A 190 -1.97 -12.03 3.90
CA HIS A 190 -1.38 -13.27 4.41
C HIS A 190 -0.49 -13.04 5.63
N ARG A 191 0.44 -12.08 5.55
CA ARG A 191 1.37 -11.78 6.64
C ARG A 191 0.69 -11.13 7.85
N ILE A 192 -0.24 -10.19 7.65
CA ILE A 192 -1.02 -9.58 8.73
C ILE A 192 -1.87 -10.64 9.46
N ALA A 193 -2.65 -11.44 8.73
CA ALA A 193 -3.52 -12.45 9.34
C ALA A 193 -2.71 -13.48 10.14
N ASN A 194 -1.60 -13.97 9.60
CA ASN A 194 -0.76 -14.93 10.31
C ASN A 194 -0.07 -14.32 11.54
N ASN A 195 0.38 -13.06 11.48
CA ASN A 195 0.95 -12.37 12.65
C ASN A 195 -0.10 -12.21 13.78
N ILE A 196 -1.36 -11.87 13.45
CA ILE A 196 -2.46 -11.78 14.43
C ILE A 196 -2.73 -13.16 15.07
N LEU A 197 -2.68 -14.23 14.27
CA LEU A 197 -2.87 -15.61 14.72
C LEU A 197 -1.65 -16.19 15.46
N ALA A 198 -0.47 -15.59 15.31
CA ALA A 198 0.78 -16.09 15.86
C ALA A 198 0.92 -15.90 17.37
N LYS A 199 0.22 -14.91 17.91
CA LYS A 199 0.41 -14.43 19.28
C LYS A 199 -0.34 -15.32 20.28
N PRO A 200 0.28 -15.71 21.41
CA PRO A 200 -0.41 -16.42 22.47
C PRO A 200 -1.63 -15.63 22.94
N ALA A 201 -2.81 -16.22 22.76
CA ALA A 201 -4.09 -15.64 23.15
C ALA A 201 -5.04 -16.77 23.56
N TYR A 202 -5.93 -16.48 24.52
CA TYR A 202 -6.87 -17.43 25.09
C TYR A 202 -8.27 -16.82 25.21
N GLY A 203 -9.30 -17.66 25.35
CA GLY A 203 -10.69 -17.21 25.53
C GLY A 203 -11.16 -16.24 24.44
N PHE A 204 -11.83 -15.16 24.85
CA PHE A 204 -12.38 -14.15 23.95
C PHE A 204 -11.32 -13.51 23.04
N GLN A 205 -10.12 -13.20 23.56
CA GLN A 205 -9.06 -12.57 22.77
C GLN A 205 -8.65 -13.46 21.58
N LYS A 206 -8.59 -14.78 21.78
CA LYS A 206 -8.28 -15.71 20.69
C LYS A 206 -9.40 -15.74 19.63
N GLN A 207 -10.67 -15.70 20.04
CA GLN A 207 -11.79 -15.63 19.10
C GLN A 207 -11.78 -14.30 18.30
N ALA A 208 -11.50 -13.18 18.97
CA ALA A 208 -11.31 -11.89 18.30
C ALA A 208 -10.15 -11.93 17.28
N ASN A 209 -9.00 -12.51 17.65
CA ASN A 209 -7.88 -12.68 16.71
C ASN A 209 -8.24 -13.55 15.49
N GLU A 210 -9.02 -14.63 15.66
CA GLU A 210 -9.49 -15.46 14.53
C GLU A 210 -10.44 -14.68 13.62
N VAL A 211 -11.41 -13.93 14.18
CA VAL A 211 -12.35 -13.11 13.40
C VAL A 211 -11.62 -12.00 12.64
N VAL A 212 -10.71 -11.26 13.28
CA VAL A 212 -9.94 -10.20 12.60
C VAL A 212 -9.02 -10.81 11.53
N ALA A 213 -8.35 -11.93 11.80
CA ALA A 213 -7.53 -12.61 10.80
C ALA A 213 -8.34 -13.17 9.63
N PHE A 214 -9.57 -13.65 9.87
CA PHE A 214 -10.51 -14.07 8.83
C PHE A 214 -10.94 -12.87 7.95
N LEU A 215 -11.27 -11.73 8.56
CA LEU A 215 -11.65 -10.52 7.80
C LEU A 215 -10.48 -9.96 6.97
N VAL A 216 -9.25 -10.04 7.48
CA VAL A 216 -8.05 -9.67 6.74
C VAL A 216 -7.76 -10.66 5.61
N ASN A 217 -7.86 -11.96 5.86
CA ASN A 217 -7.58 -13.02 4.89
C ASN A 217 -8.65 -14.12 4.97
N PRO A 218 -9.74 -14.02 4.17
CA PRO A 218 -10.89 -14.92 4.27
C PRO A 218 -10.55 -16.35 3.84
N ILE A 219 -9.58 -16.54 2.93
CA ILE A 219 -9.14 -17.87 2.50
C ILE A 219 -8.37 -18.57 3.62
N ASN A 220 -7.43 -17.89 4.28
CA ASN A 220 -6.74 -18.44 5.45
C ASN A 220 -7.73 -18.72 6.60
N GLY A 221 -8.67 -17.80 6.84
CA GLY A 221 -9.72 -17.96 7.85
C GLY A 221 -10.63 -19.17 7.60
N LEU A 222 -11.14 -19.32 6.38
CA LEU A 222 -11.86 -20.52 5.93
C LEU A 222 -11.00 -21.77 6.14
N ASN A 223 -9.71 -21.68 5.85
CA ASN A 223 -8.84 -22.83 5.95
C ASN A 223 -8.62 -23.30 7.38
N ARG A 224 -8.60 -22.37 8.33
CA ARG A 224 -8.54 -22.67 9.77
C ARG A 224 -9.86 -23.23 10.31
N LEU A 225 -11.01 -22.85 9.75
CA LEU A 225 -12.30 -23.47 10.06
C LEU A 225 -12.31 -24.94 9.62
N LEU A 226 -11.99 -25.20 8.35
CA LEU A 226 -11.99 -26.55 7.75
C LEU A 226 -10.96 -27.50 8.40
N ASP A 227 -9.79 -26.98 8.80
CA ASP A 227 -8.78 -27.76 9.53
C ASP A 227 -9.13 -28.00 11.02
N GLY A 228 -10.25 -27.44 11.51
CA GLY A 228 -10.58 -27.42 12.93
C GLY A 228 -9.51 -26.71 13.79
N LYS A 229 -8.77 -25.76 13.20
CA LYS A 229 -7.75 -24.93 13.85
C LYS A 229 -8.31 -23.66 14.49
N TRP A 230 -9.54 -23.28 14.14
CA TRP A 230 -10.23 -22.13 14.71
C TRP A 230 -10.20 -22.16 16.25
N GLY A 231 -9.80 -21.05 16.87
CA GLY A 231 -9.67 -20.93 18.32
C GLY A 231 -8.44 -21.63 18.91
N LYS A 232 -7.67 -22.41 18.13
CA LYS A 232 -6.50 -23.16 18.61
C LYS A 232 -5.21 -22.38 18.40
N TYR A 233 -4.31 -22.50 19.38
CA TYR A 233 -2.96 -21.96 19.30
C TYR A 233 -2.00 -22.96 18.65
N GLU A 234 -1.22 -22.53 17.66
CA GLU A 234 -0.23 -23.38 16.99
C GLU A 234 1.18 -23.07 17.53
N LYS A 235 1.81 -24.05 18.20
CA LYS A 235 3.16 -23.90 18.78
C LYS A 235 4.21 -23.45 17.76
N ARG A 236 4.01 -23.77 16.48
CA ARG A 236 4.86 -23.32 15.37
C ARG A 236 5.00 -21.80 15.30
N ASN A 237 3.97 -21.07 15.73
CA ASN A 237 3.97 -19.61 15.66
C ASN A 237 4.84 -18.93 16.72
N LEU A 238 5.41 -19.69 17.68
CA LEU A 238 6.32 -19.18 18.70
C LEU A 238 7.65 -18.65 18.14
N THR A 239 7.99 -18.97 16.88
CA THR A 239 9.21 -18.48 16.21
C THR A 239 8.93 -17.35 15.21
N ASP A 240 7.70 -16.84 15.13
CA ASP A 240 7.39 -15.65 14.34
C ASP A 240 7.86 -14.39 15.09
N SER A 241 9.00 -13.84 14.68
CA SER A 241 9.58 -12.60 15.20
C SER A 241 8.97 -11.34 14.59
N SER A 242 7.96 -11.46 13.71
CA SER A 242 7.39 -10.30 13.02
C SER A 242 6.54 -9.41 13.94
N VAL A 243 6.62 -8.11 13.69
CA VAL A 243 6.01 -7.06 14.52
C VAL A 243 5.11 -6.21 13.63
N ILE A 244 3.91 -5.90 14.15
CA ILE A 244 3.02 -4.91 13.54
C ILE A 244 3.03 -3.65 14.40
N THR A 245 3.43 -2.53 13.79
CA THR A 245 3.20 -1.19 14.34
C THR A 245 2.04 -0.57 13.57
N ALA A 246 1.03 -0.08 14.28
CA ALA A 246 -0.11 0.60 13.68
C ALA A 246 -0.29 2.00 14.29
N GLU A 247 -0.69 2.98 13.50
CA GLU A 247 -1.12 4.29 13.97
C GLU A 247 -2.55 4.53 13.49
N VAL A 248 -3.46 4.74 14.44
CA VAL A 248 -4.86 5.07 14.19
C VAL A 248 -5.04 6.57 14.40
N ASP A 249 -5.30 7.31 13.34
CA ASP A 249 -5.66 8.73 13.32
C ASP A 249 -7.18 8.87 13.20
N MET A 250 -7.79 9.72 14.02
CA MET A 250 -9.18 10.18 13.84
C MET A 250 -9.22 11.70 13.91
N GLY A 251 -9.90 12.35 12.96
CA GLY A 251 -9.82 13.79 12.84
C GLY A 251 -10.75 14.44 11.84
N ILE A 252 -10.50 15.72 11.58
CA ILE A 252 -11.19 16.54 10.60
C ILE A 252 -10.18 16.93 9.51
N ARG A 253 -10.59 16.77 8.26
CA ARG A 253 -9.86 17.28 7.09
C ARG A 253 -10.66 18.38 6.42
N ARG A 254 -9.96 19.42 5.99
CA ARG A 254 -10.46 20.49 5.14
C ARG A 254 -9.82 20.34 3.76
N PHE A 255 -10.59 20.50 2.69
CA PHE A 255 -10.09 20.39 1.30
C PHE A 255 -10.88 21.33 0.37
N ASP A 256 -10.28 21.76 -0.74
CA ASP A 256 -10.99 22.49 -1.81
C ASP A 256 -10.87 21.74 -3.15
N THR A 257 -11.96 21.77 -3.92
CA THR A 257 -12.13 21.08 -5.20
C THR A 257 -12.32 22.05 -6.37
N LYS A 258 -12.43 23.37 -6.12
CA LYS A 258 -12.88 24.34 -7.13
C LYS A 258 -12.05 25.61 -7.33
N VAL A 259 -11.38 26.16 -6.30
CA VAL A 259 -10.79 27.52 -6.39
C VAL A 259 -9.37 27.62 -5.81
N SER A 260 -8.76 26.48 -5.44
CA SER A 260 -7.49 26.42 -4.68
C SER A 260 -7.45 27.31 -3.42
N ASN A 261 -8.61 27.65 -2.85
CA ASN A 261 -8.76 28.54 -1.69
C ASN A 261 -9.32 27.74 -0.50
N LEU A 262 -8.39 27.06 0.17
CA LEU A 262 -8.68 26.16 1.29
C LEU A 262 -9.35 26.88 2.48
N LEU A 263 -8.95 28.11 2.78
CA LEU A 263 -9.41 28.81 3.98
C LEU A 263 -10.85 29.28 3.84
N GLU A 264 -11.20 29.97 2.75
CA GLU A 264 -12.53 30.58 2.60
C GLU A 264 -13.55 29.60 1.99
N LYS A 265 -13.13 28.76 1.04
CA LYS A 265 -14.04 27.93 0.22
C LYS A 265 -13.93 26.43 0.47
N GLY A 266 -12.99 26.00 1.30
CA GLY A 266 -12.81 24.58 1.63
C GLY A 266 -14.04 23.94 2.30
N LYS A 267 -14.28 22.67 1.97
CA LYS A 267 -15.23 21.77 2.65
C LYS A 267 -14.54 21.11 3.84
N ASN A 268 -15.30 20.78 4.89
CA ASN A 268 -14.83 19.98 6.02
C ASN A 268 -15.44 18.58 5.95
N ALA A 269 -14.66 17.54 6.19
CA ALA A 269 -15.13 16.17 6.36
C ALA A 269 -14.45 15.49 7.55
N ALA A 270 -15.13 14.53 8.17
CA ALA A 270 -14.49 13.63 9.12
C ALA A 270 -13.61 12.63 8.35
N TYR A 271 -12.51 12.20 8.95
CA TYR A 271 -11.70 11.10 8.42
C TYR A 271 -11.13 10.22 9.53
N GLY A 272 -10.98 8.94 9.21
CA GLY A 272 -10.20 7.98 9.98
C GLY A 272 -9.07 7.45 9.10
N ARG A 273 -7.87 7.29 9.66
CA ARG A 273 -6.72 6.73 8.94
C ARG A 273 -6.03 5.67 9.78
N LEU A 274 -5.75 4.53 9.17
CA LEU A 274 -4.98 3.43 9.73
C LEU A 274 -3.70 3.27 8.92
N ARG A 275 -2.56 3.59 9.53
CA ARG A 275 -1.23 3.25 8.98
C ARG A 275 -0.75 1.97 9.67
N ILE A 276 -0.28 0.99 8.90
CA ILE A 276 0.31 -0.26 9.37
C ILE A 276 1.72 -0.36 8.79
N ILE A 277 2.68 -0.75 9.63
CA ILE A 277 4.01 -1.19 9.23
C ILE A 277 4.21 -2.59 9.79
N TYR A 278 4.39 -3.55 8.89
CA TYR A 278 4.82 -4.90 9.21
C TYR A 278 6.32 -5.01 8.97
N SER A 279 7.03 -5.64 9.89
CA SER A 279 8.45 -5.97 9.73
C SER A 279 8.70 -7.37 10.29
N ALA A 280 9.48 -8.19 9.57
CA ALA A 280 9.81 -9.57 9.93
C ALA A 280 10.75 -9.70 11.16
N GLY A 281 11.22 -8.58 11.72
CA GLY A 281 12.20 -8.53 12.80
C GLY A 281 13.52 -7.98 12.28
N ASP A 282 14.61 -8.72 12.48
CA ASP A 282 15.91 -8.42 11.88
C ASP A 282 15.92 -8.81 10.39
N SER A 283 15.17 -8.04 9.59
CA SER A 283 15.10 -8.19 8.13
C SER A 283 16.38 -7.71 7.45
N GLU A 284 16.92 -8.54 6.56
CA GLU A 284 17.96 -8.18 5.60
C GLU A 284 17.37 -7.77 4.22
N TYR A 285 16.03 -7.69 4.13
CA TYR A 285 15.26 -7.42 2.92
C TYR A 285 15.51 -8.43 1.78
N LYS A 286 15.84 -9.69 2.11
CA LYS A 286 16.19 -10.70 1.09
C LYS A 286 14.98 -11.44 0.51
N LYS A 287 13.84 -11.41 1.20
CA LYS A 287 12.62 -12.08 0.76
C LYS A 287 11.49 -11.07 0.53
N PRO A 288 10.57 -11.34 -0.41
CA PRO A 288 9.41 -10.48 -0.64
C PRO A 288 8.56 -10.31 0.62
N PHE A 289 8.22 -9.05 0.89
CA PHE A 289 7.36 -8.56 1.96
C PHE A 289 7.89 -8.88 3.38
N GLU A 290 9.21 -8.99 3.57
CA GLU A 290 9.81 -8.97 4.92
C GLU A 290 9.57 -7.62 5.63
N GLU A 291 9.42 -6.52 4.89
CA GLU A 291 8.91 -5.26 5.42
C GLU A 291 7.90 -4.67 4.43
N PHE A 292 6.79 -4.14 4.95
CA PHE A 292 5.80 -3.43 4.14
C PHE A 292 4.98 -2.42 4.94
N TYR A 293 4.38 -1.50 4.21
CA TYR A 293 3.50 -0.44 4.71
C TYR A 293 2.13 -0.53 4.06
N VAL A 294 1.09 -0.26 4.85
CA VAL A 294 -0.27 -0.03 4.38
C VAL A 294 -0.79 1.27 5.00
N ASN A 295 -1.25 2.20 4.17
CA ASN A 295 -2.12 3.30 4.56
C ASN A 295 -3.54 2.98 4.11
N LEU A 296 -4.52 3.07 5.02
CA LEU A 296 -5.94 3.03 4.72
C LEU A 296 -6.57 4.32 5.26
N GLU A 297 -7.15 5.13 4.39
CA GLU A 297 -7.95 6.29 4.79
C GLU A 297 -9.44 6.06 4.47
N LEU A 298 -10.27 6.33 5.45
CA LEU A 298 -11.73 6.33 5.38
C LEU A 298 -12.24 7.75 5.60
N GLY A 299 -13.32 8.14 4.93
CA GLY A 299 -13.88 9.48 5.09
C GLY A 299 -15.39 9.55 4.93
N SER A 300 -15.91 10.77 5.12
CA SER A 300 -17.33 11.09 5.05
C SER A 300 -17.66 12.08 3.92
N ASP A 301 -16.86 12.09 2.85
CA ASP A 301 -17.15 12.81 1.61
C ASP A 301 -17.95 11.94 0.65
N ASP A 302 -18.83 12.56 -0.12
CA ASP A 302 -19.93 11.90 -0.83
C ASP A 302 -19.50 10.94 -1.97
N SER A 303 -18.19 10.74 -2.18
CA SER A 303 -17.63 9.93 -3.27
C SER A 303 -17.37 8.47 -2.88
N SER A 304 -16.94 8.19 -1.65
CA SER A 304 -16.64 6.84 -1.17
C SER A 304 -16.47 6.79 0.34
N PHE A 305 -16.66 5.62 0.94
CA PHE A 305 -16.24 5.36 2.32
C PHE A 305 -14.74 5.09 2.44
N VAL A 306 -14.13 4.51 1.41
CA VAL A 306 -12.68 4.23 1.32
C VAL A 306 -12.04 5.24 0.39
N ASN A 307 -11.19 6.09 0.95
CA ASN A 307 -10.69 7.29 0.28
C ASN A 307 -9.27 7.13 -0.25
N SER A 308 -8.48 6.29 0.41
CA SER A 308 -7.14 5.95 -0.05
C SER A 308 -6.69 4.60 0.49
N VAL A 309 -5.99 3.84 -0.35
CA VAL A 309 -5.25 2.65 0.03
C VAL A 309 -3.86 2.78 -0.61
N ASN A 310 -2.80 2.81 0.20
CA ASN A 310 -1.43 2.79 -0.30
C ASN A 310 -0.70 1.61 0.31
N ALA A 311 -0.19 0.71 -0.53
CA ALA A 311 0.45 -0.52 -0.14
C ALA A 311 1.85 -0.57 -0.78
N TYR A 312 2.90 -0.52 0.03
CA TYR A 312 4.28 -0.59 -0.44
C TYR A 312 4.99 -1.76 0.25
N GLY A 313 5.37 -2.78 -0.52
CA GLY A 313 6.05 -3.97 -0.01
C GLY A 313 7.46 -4.13 -0.58
N VAL A 314 8.46 -4.34 0.28
CA VAL A 314 9.84 -4.58 -0.15
C VAL A 314 9.91 -5.96 -0.82
N LEU A 315 10.28 -6.02 -2.10
CA LEU A 315 10.55 -7.27 -2.80
C LEU A 315 11.98 -7.78 -2.53
N TYR A 316 12.94 -6.85 -2.47
CA TYR A 316 14.36 -7.13 -2.29
C TYR A 316 15.10 -5.90 -1.75
N GLY A 317 16.26 -6.09 -1.10
CA GLY A 317 17.15 -5.01 -0.71
C GLY A 317 18.57 -5.41 -0.33
N GLU A 318 19.45 -4.42 -0.32
CA GLU A 318 20.88 -4.52 0.02
C GLU A 318 21.31 -3.35 0.90
N PRO A 319 22.21 -3.54 1.88
CA PRO A 319 22.87 -2.42 2.55
C PRO A 319 23.78 -1.67 1.55
N LEU A 320 23.77 -0.34 1.62
CA LEU A 320 24.56 0.52 0.74
C LEU A 320 25.78 1.08 1.47
N LEU A 321 26.95 1.04 0.81
CA LEU A 321 28.20 1.61 1.30
C LEU A 321 28.26 3.13 1.12
N ILE A 322 27.39 3.84 1.83
CA ILE A 322 27.38 5.32 1.87
C ILE A 322 28.31 5.80 3.00
N ARG A 323 29.23 6.74 2.68
CA ARG A 323 30.19 7.33 3.64
C ARG A 323 29.56 8.38 4.57
N LEU A 324 28.37 8.11 5.08
CA LEU A 324 27.64 8.96 6.03
C LEU A 324 27.30 8.18 7.30
N PRO A 325 27.14 8.84 8.47
CA PRO A 325 26.82 8.16 9.72
C PRO A 325 25.36 7.71 9.74
N GLY A 326 25.11 6.42 9.50
CA GLY A 326 23.76 5.88 9.50
C GLY A 326 23.67 4.41 9.12
N LYS A 327 22.43 3.94 8.95
CA LYS A 327 22.12 2.72 8.18
C LYS A 327 21.56 3.15 6.83
N HIS A 328 22.03 2.54 5.75
CA HIS A 328 21.66 2.87 4.38
C HIS A 328 21.31 1.58 3.63
N TYR A 329 20.19 1.56 2.93
CA TYR A 329 19.71 0.42 2.16
C TYR A 329 19.16 0.85 0.81
N GLY A 330 19.41 0.05 -0.21
CA GLY A 330 18.75 0.13 -1.51
C GLY A 330 17.68 -0.94 -1.56
N THR A 331 16.41 -0.59 -1.76
CA THR A 331 15.29 -1.54 -1.77
C THR A 331 14.47 -1.43 -3.06
N ILE A 332 14.08 -2.58 -3.60
CA ILE A 332 13.07 -2.66 -4.67
C ILE A 332 11.72 -2.87 -3.98
N THR A 333 10.73 -2.01 -4.25
CA THR A 333 9.38 -2.11 -3.69
C THR A 333 8.34 -2.32 -4.77
N ALA A 334 7.39 -3.22 -4.50
CA ALA A 334 6.12 -3.30 -5.21
C ALA A 334 5.13 -2.34 -4.55
N ASN A 335 4.55 -1.44 -5.36
CA ASN A 335 3.70 -0.36 -4.90
C ASN A 335 2.32 -0.45 -5.54
N TYR A 336 1.28 -0.32 -4.73
CA TYR A 336 -0.10 -0.14 -5.16
C TYR A 336 -0.65 1.11 -4.47
N ASP A 337 -1.14 2.05 -5.28
CA ASP A 337 -1.65 3.36 -4.88
C ASP A 337 -3.09 3.50 -5.40
N PHE A 338 -4.03 3.70 -4.47
CA PHE A 338 -5.42 3.97 -4.76
C PHE A 338 -5.85 5.22 -3.98
N ILE A 339 -6.51 6.14 -4.68
CA ILE A 339 -7.10 7.36 -4.15
C ILE A 339 -8.46 7.52 -4.82
N TYR A 340 -9.52 7.74 -4.05
CA TYR A 340 -10.86 8.04 -4.56
C TYR A 340 -11.63 8.89 -3.55
N ASN A 341 -11.63 10.20 -3.75
CA ASN A 341 -12.29 11.18 -2.87
C ASN A 341 -12.88 12.34 -3.70
N GLU A 342 -13.67 13.21 -3.08
CA GLU A 342 -14.40 14.27 -3.81
C GLU A 342 -13.49 15.27 -4.55
N ALA A 343 -12.25 15.45 -4.09
CA ALA A 343 -11.28 16.29 -4.78
C ALA A 343 -10.66 15.58 -5.98
N PHE A 344 -10.20 14.34 -5.76
CA PHE A 344 -9.29 13.67 -6.68
C PHE A 344 -9.40 12.16 -6.59
N PHE A 345 -9.18 11.50 -7.73
CA PHE A 345 -8.95 10.07 -7.78
C PHE A 345 -7.78 9.68 -8.67
N TYR A 346 -7.13 8.57 -8.34
CA TYR A 346 -5.98 8.03 -9.05
C TYR A 346 -5.73 6.58 -8.62
N GLY A 347 -5.49 5.72 -9.61
CA GLY A 347 -5.00 4.37 -9.40
C GLY A 347 -3.59 4.24 -9.97
N GLY A 348 -2.70 3.50 -9.30
CA GLY A 348 -1.31 3.36 -9.71
C GLY A 348 -0.66 2.09 -9.18
N GLN A 349 0.04 1.38 -10.05
CA GLN A 349 0.83 0.19 -9.72
C GLN A 349 2.25 0.42 -10.23
N SER A 350 3.24 0.39 -9.33
CA SER A 350 4.63 0.77 -9.68
C SER A 350 5.70 -0.08 -9.01
N LEU A 351 6.81 -0.28 -9.73
CA LEU A 351 8.00 -0.95 -9.22
C LEU A 351 9.11 0.09 -9.04
N ASN A 352 9.47 0.37 -7.78
CA ASN A 352 10.44 1.43 -7.45
C ASN A 352 11.72 0.87 -6.84
N TYR A 353 12.86 1.44 -7.22
CA TYR A 353 14.10 1.35 -6.47
C TYR A 353 14.22 2.55 -5.54
N ASN A 354 14.52 2.31 -4.26
CA ASN A 354 14.51 3.32 -3.21
C ASN A 354 15.82 3.30 -2.42
N VAL A 355 16.41 4.46 -2.17
CA VAL A 355 17.53 4.65 -1.26
C VAL A 355 16.97 5.10 0.09
N LEU A 356 16.93 4.17 1.05
CA LEU A 356 16.51 4.41 2.43
C LEU A 356 17.74 4.72 3.28
N SER A 357 17.69 5.80 4.05
CA SER A 357 18.76 6.21 4.96
C SER A 357 18.22 6.57 6.33
N THR A 358 18.92 6.14 7.38
CA THR A 358 18.60 6.40 8.78
C THR A 358 19.81 6.97 9.49
N PHE A 359 19.74 8.24 9.88
CA PHE A 359 20.77 8.99 10.58
C PHE A 359 20.40 9.17 12.06
N ASN A 360 21.29 8.76 12.96
CA ASN A 360 21.10 8.95 14.41
C ASN A 360 21.70 10.29 14.84
N LEU A 361 20.85 11.28 15.14
CA LEU A 361 21.24 12.66 15.47
C LEU A 361 21.43 12.84 16.99
N GLY A 362 22.32 12.02 17.55
CA GLY A 362 22.50 11.85 18.99
C GLY A 362 21.63 10.73 19.57
N ARG A 363 21.34 10.78 20.89
CA ARG A 363 20.69 9.67 21.60
C ARG A 363 19.16 9.56 21.43
N LYS A 364 18.47 10.67 21.13
CA LYS A 364 16.99 10.74 21.14
C LYS A 364 16.37 11.29 19.85
N ASN A 365 17.21 11.60 18.86
CA ASN A 365 16.78 12.22 17.62
C ASN A 365 17.20 11.35 16.44
N LYS A 366 16.31 11.21 15.46
CA LYS A 366 16.51 10.30 14.32
C LYS A 366 15.95 10.98 13.08
N LEU A 367 16.82 11.22 12.10
CA LEU A 367 16.41 11.65 10.77
C LEU A 367 16.38 10.42 9.88
N LYS A 368 15.35 10.28 9.07
CA LYS A 368 15.29 9.30 8.01
C LYS A 368 14.99 10.01 6.70
N THR A 369 15.52 9.47 5.61
CA THR A 369 15.27 9.95 4.25
C THR A 369 15.09 8.76 3.32
N ALA A 370 14.19 8.89 2.36
CA ALA A 370 13.84 7.89 1.38
C ALA A 370 13.79 8.62 0.05
N MET A 371 14.51 8.12 -0.95
CA MET A 371 14.44 8.64 -2.31
C MET A 371 14.20 7.47 -3.25
N GLY A 372 13.01 7.42 -3.83
CA GLY A 372 12.56 6.38 -4.75
C GLY A 372 12.47 6.88 -6.17
N MET A 373 12.77 6.02 -7.13
CA MET A 373 12.34 6.19 -8.52
C MET A 373 11.98 4.84 -9.13
N GLY A 374 11.08 4.81 -10.10
CA GLY A 374 10.62 3.56 -10.66
C GLY A 374 9.68 3.69 -11.83
N PHE A 375 9.19 2.54 -12.29
CA PHE A 375 8.27 2.44 -13.42
C PHE A 375 6.84 2.31 -12.91
N VAL A 376 5.94 3.14 -13.43
CA VAL A 376 4.49 2.97 -13.30
C VAL A 376 4.06 1.95 -14.34
N LEU A 377 3.74 0.73 -13.87
CA LEU A 377 3.33 -0.40 -14.70
C LEU A 377 1.95 -0.14 -15.30
N LEU A 378 1.02 0.34 -14.48
CA LEU A 378 -0.30 0.79 -14.88
C LEU A 378 -0.75 1.92 -13.96
N SER A 379 -1.32 2.97 -14.54
CA SER A 379 -2.04 4.03 -13.84
C SER A 379 -3.44 4.18 -14.41
N ALA A 380 -4.39 4.59 -13.57
CA ALA A 380 -5.74 5.00 -13.93
C ALA A 380 -5.91 6.47 -13.51
N ILE A 381 -6.01 7.38 -14.48
CA ILE A 381 -5.87 8.83 -14.29
C ILE A 381 -7.13 9.54 -14.80
N PRO A 382 -7.76 10.45 -14.02
CA PRO A 382 -9.00 11.11 -14.42
C PRO A 382 -8.84 11.91 -15.70
N ASP A 383 -9.81 11.74 -16.61
CA ASP A 383 -9.91 12.48 -17.86
C ASP A 383 -11.25 13.22 -17.90
N PRO A 384 -11.27 14.56 -17.80
CA PRO A 384 -12.51 15.34 -17.80
C PRO A 384 -13.22 15.34 -19.16
N HIS A 385 -12.53 14.94 -20.23
CA HIS A 385 -13.03 14.91 -21.61
C HIS A 385 -13.45 13.49 -22.03
N LEU A 386 -13.31 12.50 -21.14
CA LEU A 386 -13.70 11.12 -21.39
C LEU A 386 -14.98 10.77 -20.61
N LEU A 387 -15.97 10.27 -21.33
CA LEU A 387 -17.00 9.40 -20.79
C LEU A 387 -17.16 8.25 -21.79
N TYR A 388 -16.61 7.09 -21.45
CA TYR A 388 -16.49 5.96 -22.36
C TYR A 388 -17.18 4.72 -21.80
N GLY A 389 -17.98 4.08 -22.66
CA GLY A 389 -18.61 2.80 -22.37
C GLY A 389 -19.56 2.84 -21.17
N ALA A 390 -19.47 1.86 -20.28
CA ALA A 390 -20.37 1.68 -19.14
C ALA A 390 -20.39 2.89 -18.17
N SER A 391 -19.23 3.38 -17.72
CA SER A 391 -19.10 4.62 -16.90
C SER A 391 -17.65 5.15 -16.77
N ARG A 392 -16.72 4.82 -17.68
CA ARG A 392 -15.30 5.18 -17.52
C ARG A 392 -15.02 6.65 -17.83
N ASN A 393 -14.55 7.40 -16.83
CA ASN A 393 -14.11 8.80 -16.91
C ASN A 393 -12.61 9.00 -16.63
N TYR A 394 -11.80 8.01 -17.02
CA TYR A 394 -10.36 7.98 -16.78
C TYR A 394 -9.60 7.19 -17.84
N ASN A 395 -8.35 7.57 -18.07
CA ASN A 395 -7.43 6.90 -18.99
C ASN A 395 -6.50 5.93 -18.24
N TYR A 396 -6.08 4.88 -18.93
CA TYR A 396 -4.97 4.03 -18.55
C TYR A 396 -3.67 4.50 -19.19
N GLY A 397 -2.60 4.48 -18.40
CA GLY A 397 -1.27 4.87 -18.84
C GLY A 397 -0.16 4.13 -18.10
N SER A 398 1.08 4.38 -18.51
CA SER A 398 2.29 3.90 -17.87
C SER A 398 3.38 4.96 -17.97
N GLY A 399 4.43 4.84 -17.17
CA GLY A 399 5.51 5.81 -17.17
C GLY A 399 6.45 5.65 -15.98
N PHE A 400 6.75 6.75 -15.29
CA PHE A 400 7.76 6.80 -14.24
C PHE A 400 7.24 7.48 -12.99
N SER A 401 7.65 6.99 -11.82
CA SER A 401 7.44 7.69 -10.54
C SER A 401 8.76 8.11 -9.91
N VAL A 402 8.71 9.22 -9.17
CA VAL A 402 9.78 9.73 -8.31
C VAL A 402 9.15 10.01 -6.96
N LYS A 403 9.68 9.39 -5.91
CA LYS A 403 9.20 9.55 -4.53
C LYS A 403 10.34 10.11 -3.67
N PHE A 404 10.04 11.02 -2.77
CA PHE A 404 10.97 11.46 -1.72
C PHE A 404 10.20 11.54 -0.41
N ASP A 405 10.86 11.21 0.69
CA ASP A 405 10.31 11.43 2.02
C ASP A 405 11.44 11.74 3.00
N SER A 406 11.15 12.51 4.03
CA SER A 406 12.04 12.76 5.14
C SER A 406 11.28 12.91 6.45
N GLU A 407 11.62 12.08 7.44
CA GLU A 407 11.05 12.13 8.79
C GLU A 407 12.15 12.45 9.82
N LEU A 408 11.99 13.58 10.50
CA LEU A 408 12.78 13.97 11.66
C LEU A 408 11.99 13.72 12.95
N ASN A 409 12.45 12.76 13.74
CA ASN A 409 11.98 12.52 15.10
C ASN A 409 12.90 13.26 16.08
N LEU A 410 12.33 14.11 16.94
CA LEU A 410 13.05 14.85 17.99
C LEU A 410 12.54 14.48 19.38
N PHE A 411 13.47 14.25 20.30
CA PHE A 411 13.26 14.00 21.73
C PHE A 411 12.31 12.84 22.07
N GLY A 412 11.97 11.98 21.10
CA GLY A 412 10.93 10.95 21.23
C GLY A 412 9.50 11.49 21.37
N ARG A 413 9.25 12.78 21.04
CA ARG A 413 7.94 13.43 21.19
C ARG A 413 7.46 14.20 19.96
N LEU A 414 8.37 14.77 19.18
CA LEU A 414 8.06 15.55 17.99
C LEU A 414 8.43 14.73 16.75
N ARG A 415 7.53 14.68 15.77
CA ARG A 415 7.72 14.12 14.44
C ARG A 415 7.49 15.24 13.44
N ILE A 416 8.45 15.50 12.56
CA ILE A 416 8.32 16.43 11.43
C ILE A 416 8.59 15.63 10.17
N GLY A 417 7.63 15.57 9.26
CA GLY A 417 7.72 14.82 8.01
C GLY A 417 7.55 15.73 6.80
N VAL A 418 8.27 15.44 5.71
CA VAL A 418 8.12 16.08 4.40
C VAL A 418 8.18 14.99 3.33
N GLY A 419 7.15 14.89 2.51
CA GLY A 419 7.02 13.91 1.43
C GLY A 419 7.16 14.56 0.05
N TYR A 420 7.16 13.73 -0.98
CA TYR A 420 6.94 14.09 -2.37
C TYR A 420 6.67 12.81 -3.18
N ASN A 421 5.66 12.84 -4.04
CA ASN A 421 5.35 11.79 -5.00
C ASN A 421 5.03 12.47 -6.33
N GLY A 422 5.91 12.31 -7.31
CA GLY A 422 5.66 12.61 -8.72
C GLY A 422 5.43 11.32 -9.50
N ALA A 423 4.50 11.36 -10.45
CA ALA A 423 4.26 10.32 -11.45
C ALA A 423 4.01 11.00 -12.80
N TYR A 424 4.89 10.71 -13.76
CA TYR A 424 4.71 11.05 -15.16
C TYR A 424 4.15 9.82 -15.88
N SER A 425 3.06 9.98 -16.62
CA SER A 425 2.39 8.86 -17.32
C SER A 425 1.93 9.26 -18.71
N TYR A 426 2.17 8.38 -19.68
CA TYR A 426 1.66 8.48 -21.05
C TYR A 426 0.48 7.51 -21.21
N THR A 427 -0.63 7.95 -21.82
CA THR A 427 -1.80 7.10 -22.06
C THR A 427 -1.55 6.03 -23.11
N TRP A 428 -2.01 4.81 -22.87
CA TRP A 428 -1.94 3.77 -23.88
C TRP A 428 -2.87 4.03 -25.07
N GLU A 429 -2.44 3.61 -26.26
CA GLU A 429 -3.27 3.70 -27.46
C GLU A 429 -4.61 2.98 -27.23
N LYS A 430 -5.70 3.60 -27.68
CA LYS A 430 -7.08 3.12 -27.53
C LYS A 430 -7.58 3.01 -26.07
N SER A 431 -6.85 3.54 -25.08
CA SER A 431 -7.37 3.69 -23.71
C SER A 431 -8.36 4.84 -23.57
N GLY A 432 -8.38 5.79 -24.50
CA GLY A 432 -9.18 7.01 -24.44
C GLY A 432 -8.45 8.14 -25.13
N ASN A 433 -8.47 9.35 -24.58
CA ASN A 433 -7.86 10.53 -25.21
C ASN A 433 -6.34 10.47 -25.08
N ALA A 434 -5.63 10.64 -26.22
CA ALA A 434 -4.17 10.65 -26.25
C ALA A 434 -3.63 11.84 -25.44
N SER A 435 -2.98 11.54 -24.31
CA SER A 435 -2.55 12.54 -23.33
C SER A 435 -1.31 12.14 -22.54
N THR A 436 -0.62 13.16 -22.03
CA THR A 436 0.52 13.06 -21.11
C THR A 436 0.14 13.70 -19.79
N TYR A 437 0.30 12.95 -18.69
CA TYR A 437 -0.04 13.41 -17.35
C TYR A 437 1.19 13.56 -16.48
N TYR A 438 1.20 14.62 -15.69
CA TYR A 438 2.10 14.81 -14.57
C TYR A 438 1.28 15.00 -13.28
N LEU A 439 1.12 13.91 -12.54
CA LEU A 439 0.62 13.95 -11.17
C LEU A 439 1.81 14.25 -10.27
N HIS A 440 1.82 15.39 -9.57
CA HIS A 440 2.86 15.67 -8.59
C HIS A 440 2.31 16.24 -7.29
N ALA A 441 3.08 16.00 -6.25
CA ALA A 441 2.64 16.14 -4.89
C ALA A 441 3.88 16.20 -3.93
N PHE A 442 3.90 16.97 -2.82
CA PHE A 442 4.96 17.11 -1.75
C PHE A 442 4.57 16.52 -0.36
N SER A 443 4.89 17.09 0.82
CA SER A 443 4.09 17.00 2.07
C SER A 443 4.61 17.91 3.18
N GLY A 444 3.73 18.30 4.10
CA GLY A 444 4.10 18.73 5.45
C GLY A 444 3.33 17.94 6.50
N ASN A 445 4.04 17.24 7.38
CA ASN A 445 3.51 16.52 8.53
C ASN A 445 4.14 17.03 9.84
N PHE A 446 3.32 17.26 10.85
CA PHE A 446 3.76 17.55 12.21
C PHE A 446 2.99 16.69 13.22
N GLY A 447 3.70 15.91 14.04
CA GLY A 447 3.12 15.10 15.11
C GLY A 447 3.73 15.48 16.46
N PHE A 448 2.88 15.73 17.45
CA PHE A 448 3.30 15.94 18.84
C PHE A 448 2.66 14.91 19.76
N ARG A 449 3.49 14.04 20.33
CA ARG A 449 3.11 13.06 21.36
C ARG A 449 3.05 13.74 22.73
N PHE A 450 1.83 13.96 23.20
CA PHE A 450 1.57 14.63 24.49
C PHE A 450 1.45 13.64 25.66
N TYR A 451 0.95 12.40 25.45
CA TYR A 451 0.81 11.42 26.53
C TYR A 451 0.93 9.97 26.04
N LYS A 452 1.89 9.22 26.61
CA LYS A 452 2.18 7.81 26.28
C LYS A 452 2.23 7.56 24.76
N ASP A 453 1.20 6.95 24.19
CA ASP A 453 1.09 6.59 22.78
C ASP A 453 0.12 7.48 21.99
N LEU A 454 -0.51 8.48 22.63
CA LEU A 454 -1.35 9.50 22.02
C LEU A 454 -0.53 10.65 21.43
N SER A 455 -0.93 11.11 20.25
CA SER A 455 -0.38 12.26 19.55
C SER A 455 -1.46 13.20 19.00
N LEU A 456 -1.13 14.47 18.90
CA LEU A 456 -1.82 15.43 18.04
C LEU A 456 -1.05 15.49 16.71
N ASN A 457 -1.73 15.28 15.59
CA ASN A 457 -1.14 15.24 14.26
C ASN A 457 -1.76 16.35 13.38
N LEU A 458 -0.92 17.02 12.59
CA LEU A 458 -1.24 18.06 11.63
C LEU A 458 -0.59 17.72 10.27
N ASN A 459 -1.30 17.94 9.16
CA ASN A 459 -0.85 17.58 7.81
C ASN A 459 -1.38 18.62 6.76
N SER A 460 -0.48 19.26 5.97
CA SER A 460 -0.59 20.59 5.25
C SER A 460 -0.12 20.73 3.77
N GLY A 461 -0.93 21.11 2.74
CA GLY A 461 -0.51 21.31 1.32
C GLY A 461 -1.55 21.03 0.18
N TYR A 462 -1.18 20.38 -0.96
CA TYR A 462 -2.03 20.01 -2.14
C TYR A 462 -2.04 18.54 -2.72
N TYR A 463 -2.71 18.33 -3.87
CA TYR A 463 -2.29 17.42 -4.96
C TYR A 463 -2.34 18.24 -6.26
N ARG A 464 -1.45 18.04 -7.23
CA ARG A 464 -1.59 18.69 -8.55
C ARG A 464 -1.56 17.68 -9.68
N LEU A 465 -2.56 17.73 -10.54
CA LEU A 465 -2.61 16.97 -11.79
C LEU A 465 -2.55 17.95 -12.96
N GLU A 466 -1.45 17.85 -13.70
CA GLU A 466 -1.28 18.45 -15.02
C GLU A 466 -1.55 17.35 -16.07
N GLY A 467 -2.24 17.68 -17.16
CA GLY A 467 -2.58 16.75 -18.24
C GLY A 467 -2.62 17.49 -19.56
N GLU A 468 -1.68 17.19 -20.45
CA GLU A 468 -1.61 17.73 -21.81
C GLU A 468 -2.40 16.80 -22.73
N PHE A 469 -3.33 17.34 -23.52
CA PHE A 469 -4.16 16.54 -24.43
C PHE A 469 -3.88 16.91 -25.88
N ARG A 470 -3.80 15.90 -26.77
CA ARG A 470 -3.55 16.16 -28.19
C ARG A 470 -4.68 16.93 -28.87
N ASP A 471 -5.93 16.60 -28.52
CA ASP A 471 -7.13 17.02 -29.26
C ASP A 471 -8.13 17.81 -28.38
N TYR A 472 -7.78 18.12 -27.13
CA TYR A 472 -8.65 18.76 -26.13
C TYR A 472 -7.89 19.82 -25.31
N PRO A 473 -8.58 20.72 -24.56
CA PRO A 473 -7.91 21.66 -23.66
C PRO A 473 -7.18 20.96 -22.51
N ASP A 474 -6.02 21.48 -22.14
CA ASP A 474 -5.19 20.95 -21.07
C ASP A 474 -5.88 21.01 -19.69
N LEU A 475 -5.52 20.05 -18.84
CA LEU A 475 -5.91 19.96 -17.45
C LEU A 475 -4.80 20.50 -16.56
N ASP A 476 -5.10 21.50 -15.73
CA ASP A 476 -4.27 21.87 -14.58
C ASP A 476 -5.19 22.08 -13.38
N LYS A 477 -5.08 21.19 -12.39
CA LYS A 477 -5.87 21.26 -11.16
C LYS A 477 -5.01 21.03 -9.94
N THR A 478 -5.12 21.96 -8.99
CA THR A 478 -4.49 21.89 -7.66
C THR A 478 -5.56 21.72 -6.59
N TYR A 479 -5.38 20.71 -5.74
CA TYR A 479 -6.34 20.27 -4.73
C TYR A 479 -5.76 20.45 -3.31
N PRO A 480 -5.83 21.65 -2.72
CA PRO A 480 -5.26 21.89 -1.40
C PRO A 480 -6.04 21.15 -0.30
N PHE A 481 -5.33 20.63 0.70
CA PHE A 481 -5.91 20.04 1.91
C PHE A 481 -5.12 20.33 3.19
N ALA A 482 -5.83 20.33 4.31
CA ALA A 482 -5.28 20.38 5.65
C ALA A 482 -6.02 19.42 6.58
N ARG A 483 -5.30 18.79 7.51
CA ARG A 483 -5.87 17.81 8.44
C ARG A 483 -5.37 18.04 9.85
N ILE A 484 -6.26 17.81 10.81
CA ILE A 484 -5.95 17.73 12.24
C ILE A 484 -6.56 16.44 12.80
N SER A 485 -5.75 15.61 13.45
CA SER A 485 -6.20 14.35 14.06
C SER A 485 -5.59 14.11 15.43
N LEU A 486 -6.31 13.33 16.24
CA LEU A 486 -5.74 12.60 17.36
C LEU A 486 -5.28 11.23 16.86
N GLY A 487 -4.00 10.94 17.08
CA GLY A 487 -3.37 9.68 16.73
C GLY A 487 -3.16 8.80 17.96
N TYR A 488 -3.34 7.49 17.82
CA TYR A 488 -2.97 6.49 18.81
C TYR A 488 -2.04 5.45 18.20
N ASN A 489 -0.87 5.27 18.81
CA ASN A 489 0.15 4.34 18.33
C ASN A 489 -0.01 2.98 19.03
N ILE A 490 -0.12 1.93 18.24
CA ILE A 490 -0.26 0.55 18.69
C ILE A 490 0.96 -0.23 18.20
N ARG A 491 1.50 -1.10 19.03
CA ARG A 491 2.50 -2.10 18.63
C ARG A 491 2.11 -3.43 19.24
N PHE A 492 2.05 -4.47 18.42
CA PHE A 492 1.86 -5.85 18.84
C PHE A 492 2.84 -6.74 18.10
#